data_AF-A0A257LJ82-F1
#
_entry.id   AF-A0A257LJ82-F1
#
_cell.length_a   1.000
_cell.length_b   1.000
_cell.length_c   1.000
_cell.angle_alpha   90.00
_cell.angle_beta   90.00
_cell.angle_gamma   90.00
#
_symmetry.space_group_name_H-M   'P 1'
#
loop_
_entity.id
_entity.type
_entity.pdbx_description
1 polymer ?
#
loop_
_entity_poly.entity_id
_entity_poly.type
_entity_poly.pdbx_seq_one_letter_code
_entity_poly.pdbx_strand_id
1 'polypeptide(L)'
;MAKLARSRAAALALAAALGTALGASAAQAQPADCPPPLQLPSAEQAQQLAAQARDRGVLWRLDKGGRSLWLYGTLHLGQPGWLFPGPTVAAALASAEVLALEVDLSDPAVARATAQGMAALQQPSALPAGL
;
A
#
# COMPACT_ATOMS: atom_id res chain seq x y z
N MET A 1 54.33 -11.10 38.30
CA MET A 1 53.42 -10.10 37.69
C MET A 1 53.00 -10.44 36.25
N ALA A 2 52.72 -11.71 35.90
CA ALA A 2 52.39 -12.12 34.51
C ALA A 2 51.04 -12.83 34.33
N LYS A 3 50.27 -13.07 35.42
CA LYS A 3 48.98 -13.81 35.34
C LYS A 3 47.74 -12.91 35.18
N LEU A 4 47.80 -11.62 35.55
CA LEU A 4 46.65 -10.70 35.44
C LEU A 4 46.42 -10.12 34.03
N ALA A 5 47.41 -10.16 33.13
CA ALA A 5 47.26 -9.65 31.77
C ALA A 5 46.49 -10.62 30.85
N ARG A 6 46.55 -11.93 31.14
CA ARG A 6 45.85 -12.97 30.36
C ARG A 6 44.33 -12.99 30.57
N SER A 7 43.86 -12.55 31.75
CA SER A 7 42.41 -12.55 32.07
C SER A 7 41.64 -11.40 31.41
N ARG A 8 42.28 -10.29 31.07
CA ARG A 8 41.65 -9.16 30.36
C ARG A 8 41.48 -9.42 28.86
N ALA A 9 42.43 -10.14 28.23
CA ALA A 9 42.34 -10.50 26.82
C ALA A 9 41.18 -11.47 26.52
N ALA A 10 40.91 -12.42 27.43
CA ALA A 10 39.80 -13.35 27.30
C ALA A 10 38.42 -12.67 27.42
N ALA A 11 38.29 -11.66 28.29
CA ALA A 11 37.04 -10.93 28.49
C ALA A 11 36.67 -10.02 27.30
N LEU A 12 37.67 -9.42 26.63
CA LEU A 12 37.46 -8.60 25.43
C LEU A 12 37.14 -9.43 24.18
N ALA A 13 37.68 -10.65 24.06
CA ALA A 13 37.35 -11.54 22.95
C ALA A 13 35.90 -12.07 23.02
N LEU A 14 35.36 -12.29 24.24
CA LEU A 14 33.99 -12.75 24.42
C LEU A 14 32.94 -11.64 24.15
N ALA A 15 33.28 -10.38 24.44
CA ALA A 15 32.42 -9.24 24.15
C ALA A 15 32.33 -8.93 22.64
N ALA A 16 33.42 -9.15 21.89
CA ALA A 16 33.43 -8.98 20.43
C ALA A 16 32.64 -10.08 19.69
N ALA A 17 32.55 -11.30 20.26
CA ALA A 17 31.78 -12.39 19.68
C ALA A 17 30.27 -12.28 19.94
N LEU A 18 29.83 -11.54 20.97
CA LEU A 18 28.41 -11.30 21.25
C LEU A 18 27.82 -10.12 20.47
N GLY A 19 28.65 -9.16 20.03
CA GLY A 19 28.20 -7.97 19.30
C GLY A 19 27.86 -8.20 17.83
N THR A 20 28.36 -9.27 17.21
CA THR A 20 28.14 -9.58 15.79
C THR A 20 26.87 -10.39 15.52
N ALA A 21 26.22 -10.92 16.56
CA ALA A 21 25.00 -11.73 16.42
C ALA A 21 23.70 -10.89 16.36
N LEU A 22 23.73 -9.61 16.72
CA LEU A 22 22.53 -8.75 16.74
C LEU A 22 22.28 -7.98 15.43
N GLY A 23 23.15 -8.11 14.43
CA GLY A 23 23.07 -7.38 13.16
C GLY A 23 22.40 -8.14 12.01
N ALA A 24 21.85 -9.33 12.25
CA ALA A 24 21.12 -10.05 11.22
C ALA A 24 19.77 -9.36 11.00
N SER A 25 19.73 -8.41 10.06
CA SER A 25 18.49 -7.92 9.47
C SER A 25 17.61 -9.12 9.14
N ALA A 26 16.48 -9.22 9.84
CA ALA A 26 15.42 -10.13 9.47
C ALA A 26 14.88 -9.67 8.12
N ALA A 27 15.49 -10.15 7.03
CA ALA A 27 14.85 -10.16 5.73
C ALA A 27 13.61 -11.02 5.92
N GLN A 28 12.45 -10.37 6.03
CA GLN A 28 11.17 -11.06 6.10
C GLN A 28 11.02 -11.86 4.81
N ALA A 29 11.20 -13.17 4.89
CA ALA A 29 10.91 -14.07 3.79
C ALA A 29 9.42 -13.92 3.49
N GLN A 30 9.10 -13.39 2.30
CA GLN A 30 7.73 -13.37 1.85
C GLN A 30 7.26 -14.82 1.67
N PRO A 31 6.04 -15.17 2.12
CA PRO A 31 5.46 -16.49 1.87
C PRO A 31 5.57 -16.81 0.37
N ALA A 32 5.95 -18.04 0.03
CA ALA A 32 6.16 -18.47 -1.35
C ALA A 32 4.90 -18.30 -2.24
N ASP A 33 3.73 -18.17 -1.63
CA ASP A 33 2.44 -18.00 -2.28
C ASP A 33 1.95 -16.54 -2.36
N CYS A 34 2.75 -15.56 -1.92
CA CYS A 34 2.38 -14.16 -2.07
C CYS A 34 2.65 -13.71 -3.52
N PRO A 35 1.62 -13.23 -4.25
CA PRO A 35 1.83 -12.71 -5.60
C PRO A 35 2.83 -11.55 -5.55
N PRO A 36 3.62 -11.36 -6.64
CA PRO A 36 4.58 -10.28 -6.69
C PRO A 36 3.88 -8.94 -6.39
N PRO A 37 4.55 -8.03 -5.66
CA PRO A 37 3.95 -6.76 -5.29
C PRO A 37 3.52 -5.99 -6.54
N LEU A 38 2.41 -5.27 -6.44
CA LEU A 38 1.92 -4.40 -7.50
C LEU A 38 3.03 -3.41 -7.90
N GLN A 39 3.44 -3.46 -9.15
CA GLN A 39 4.38 -2.51 -9.72
C GLN A 39 3.61 -1.27 -10.16
N LEU A 40 3.87 -0.14 -9.49
CA LEU A 40 3.31 1.14 -9.92
C LEU A 40 4.00 1.61 -11.21
N PRO A 41 3.26 2.17 -12.17
CA PRO A 41 3.85 2.72 -13.39
C PRO A 41 4.78 3.89 -13.07
N SER A 42 5.78 4.13 -13.93
CA SER A 42 6.55 5.38 -13.92
C SER A 42 5.64 6.59 -14.16
N ALA A 43 6.11 7.80 -13.85
CA ALA A 43 5.31 9.02 -14.08
C ALA A 43 4.90 9.18 -15.56
N GLU A 44 5.80 8.89 -16.50
CA GLU A 44 5.50 8.93 -17.94
C GLU A 44 4.48 7.86 -18.34
N GLN A 45 4.64 6.63 -17.84
CA GLN A 45 3.68 5.55 -18.08
C GLN A 45 2.30 5.87 -17.47
N ALA A 46 2.28 6.48 -16.28
CA ALA A 46 1.05 6.91 -15.63
C ALA A 46 0.30 7.95 -16.48
N GLN A 47 0.99 8.94 -17.03
CA GLN A 47 0.41 9.92 -17.94
C GLN A 47 -0.17 9.27 -19.20
N GLN A 48 0.57 8.34 -19.80
CA GLN A 48 0.10 7.60 -20.98
C GLN A 48 -1.14 6.75 -20.69
N LEU A 49 -1.14 6.04 -19.56
CA LEU A 49 -2.27 5.22 -19.12
C LEU A 49 -3.50 6.09 -18.79
N ALA A 50 -3.31 7.22 -18.11
CA ALA A 50 -4.38 8.17 -17.81
C ALA A 50 -4.98 8.78 -19.09
N ALA A 51 -4.14 9.16 -20.06
CA ALA A 51 -4.60 9.69 -21.35
C ALA A 51 -5.39 8.66 -22.18
N GLN A 52 -5.17 7.38 -21.95
CA GLN A 52 -5.86 6.27 -22.63
C GLN A 52 -7.01 5.68 -21.80
N ALA A 53 -7.29 6.24 -20.61
CA ALA A 53 -8.33 5.76 -19.73
C ALA A 53 -9.70 5.87 -20.40
N ARG A 54 -10.53 4.84 -20.21
CA ARG A 54 -11.88 4.75 -20.80
C ARG A 54 -12.86 4.41 -19.71
N ASP A 55 -14.09 4.88 -19.86
CA ASP A 55 -15.17 4.46 -18.98
C ASP A 55 -15.43 2.96 -19.20
N ARG A 56 -15.55 2.23 -18.09
CA ARG A 56 -15.80 0.79 -18.05
C ARG A 56 -16.90 0.51 -17.04
N GLY A 57 -17.54 -0.65 -17.12
CA GLY A 57 -18.58 -1.03 -16.16
C GLY A 57 -19.83 -0.15 -16.26
N VAL A 58 -20.69 -0.25 -15.25
CA VAL A 58 -21.92 0.53 -15.17
C VAL A 58 -21.78 1.58 -14.08
N LEU A 59 -22.11 2.83 -14.44
CA LEU A 59 -22.21 3.94 -13.51
C LEU A 59 -23.67 4.37 -13.43
N TRP A 60 -24.25 4.22 -12.24
CA TRP A 60 -25.59 4.70 -11.93
C TRP A 60 -25.52 6.03 -11.22
N ARG A 61 -26.47 6.91 -11.53
CA ARG A 61 -26.74 8.14 -10.79
C ARG A 61 -28.14 8.06 -10.20
N LEU A 62 -28.27 8.44 -8.93
CA LEU A 62 -29.56 8.60 -8.27
C LEU A 62 -29.64 10.00 -7.67
N ASP A 63 -30.73 10.71 -7.95
CA ASP A 63 -31.02 12.02 -7.36
C ASP A 63 -32.25 11.91 -6.46
N LYS A 64 -32.12 12.30 -5.19
CA LYS A 64 -33.22 12.26 -4.22
C LYS A 64 -33.07 13.34 -3.16
N GLY A 65 -34.10 14.18 -3.02
CA GLY A 65 -34.15 15.21 -1.97
C GLY A 65 -32.96 16.17 -1.99
N GLY A 66 -32.53 16.59 -3.19
CA GLY A 66 -31.38 17.49 -3.36
C GLY A 66 -30.01 16.82 -3.19
N ARG A 67 -29.96 15.49 -3.04
CA ARG A 67 -28.71 14.72 -2.93
C ARG A 67 -28.52 13.86 -4.17
N SER A 68 -27.27 13.77 -4.62
CA SER A 68 -26.85 12.87 -5.69
C SER A 68 -26.01 11.73 -5.12
N LEU A 69 -26.26 10.51 -5.59
CA LEU A 69 -25.46 9.32 -5.31
C LEU A 69 -24.98 8.75 -6.63
N TRP A 70 -23.71 8.34 -6.66
CA TRP A 70 -23.15 7.53 -7.74
C TRP A 70 -22.92 6.10 -7.24
N LEU A 71 -23.34 5.11 -8.00
CA LEU A 71 -23.02 3.70 -7.75
C LEU A 71 -22.26 3.16 -8.95
N TYR A 72 -21.03 2.72 -8.70
CA TYR A 72 -20.12 2.21 -9.71
C TYR A 72 -19.76 0.75 -9.41
N GLY A 73 -19.96 -0.14 -10.39
CA GLY A 73 -19.57 -1.54 -10.27
C GLY A 73 -19.45 -2.23 -11.65
N THR A 74 -18.47 -3.11 -11.87
CA THR A 74 -17.43 -3.62 -10.95
C THR A 74 -16.14 -2.79 -10.94
N LEU A 75 -15.50 -2.62 -9.76
CA LEU A 75 -14.14 -2.08 -9.63
C LEU A 75 -13.13 -3.24 -9.70
N HIS A 76 -12.14 -3.12 -10.57
CA HIS A 76 -11.10 -4.11 -10.73
C HIS A 76 -9.75 -3.53 -10.37
N LEU A 77 -9.09 -4.14 -9.38
CA LEU A 77 -7.75 -3.76 -8.94
C LEU A 77 -6.74 -4.75 -9.53
N GLY A 78 -5.53 -4.27 -9.84
CA GLY A 78 -4.43 -5.12 -10.32
C GLY A 78 -4.37 -5.38 -11.83
N GLN A 79 -5.16 -4.67 -12.64
CA GLN A 79 -4.99 -4.60 -14.10
C GLN A 79 -4.37 -3.24 -14.47
N PRO A 80 -3.11 -3.18 -14.96
CA PRO A 80 -2.43 -1.90 -15.21
C PRO A 80 -3.18 -0.96 -16.15
N GLY A 81 -3.82 -1.50 -17.20
CA GLY A 81 -4.63 -0.71 -18.14
C GLY A 81 -5.93 -0.14 -17.54
N TRP A 82 -6.27 -0.52 -16.31
CA TRP A 82 -7.50 -0.12 -15.59
C TRP A 82 -7.18 0.69 -14.33
N LEU A 83 -5.92 1.07 -14.14
CA LEU A 83 -5.49 1.82 -12.97
C LEU A 83 -6.16 3.19 -12.86
N PHE A 84 -6.47 3.82 -14.01
CA PHE A 84 -7.12 5.12 -14.07
C PHE A 84 -8.59 4.98 -14.50
N PRO A 85 -9.53 5.62 -13.79
CA PRO A 85 -10.93 5.66 -14.21
C PRO A 85 -11.07 6.43 -15.52
N GLY A 86 -12.08 6.06 -16.32
CA GLY A 86 -12.49 6.86 -17.46
C GLY A 86 -13.01 8.25 -17.05
N PRO A 87 -13.17 9.16 -18.02
CA PRO A 87 -13.50 10.56 -17.75
C PRO A 87 -14.82 10.74 -16.98
N THR A 88 -15.83 9.91 -17.24
CA THR A 88 -17.14 10.01 -16.56
C THR A 88 -17.03 9.52 -15.12
N VAL A 89 -16.36 8.39 -14.90
CA VAL A 89 -16.13 7.85 -13.54
C VAL A 89 -15.22 8.78 -12.75
N ALA A 90 -14.19 9.34 -13.38
CA ALA A 90 -13.30 10.33 -12.75
C ALA A 90 -14.07 11.58 -12.30
N ALA A 91 -14.96 12.11 -13.14
CA ALA A 91 -15.80 13.25 -12.79
C ALA A 91 -16.78 12.92 -11.65
N ALA A 92 -17.40 11.74 -11.66
CA ALA A 92 -18.28 11.29 -10.59
C ALA A 92 -17.53 11.19 -9.25
N LEU A 93 -16.34 10.58 -9.25
CA LEU A 93 -15.46 10.48 -8.08
C LEU A 93 -15.04 11.87 -7.57
N ALA A 94 -14.65 12.79 -8.46
CA ALA A 94 -14.27 14.14 -8.08
C ALA A 94 -15.43 14.97 -7.51
N SER A 95 -16.67 14.67 -7.92
CA SER A 95 -17.88 15.31 -7.41
C SER A 95 -18.37 14.73 -6.08
N ALA A 96 -17.88 13.54 -5.69
CA ALA A 96 -18.37 12.84 -4.51
C ALA A 96 -17.66 13.35 -3.25
N GLU A 97 -18.43 13.83 -2.27
CA GLU A 97 -17.91 14.21 -0.96
C GLU A 97 -17.48 12.99 -0.12
N VAL A 98 -18.14 11.85 -0.34
CA VAL A 98 -17.93 10.62 0.43
C VAL A 98 -17.83 9.45 -0.53
N LEU A 99 -16.76 8.65 -0.36
CA LEU A 99 -16.60 7.36 -1.01
C LEU A 99 -16.96 6.24 -0.03
N ALA A 100 -17.96 5.44 -0.39
CA ALA A 100 -18.27 4.18 0.30
C ALA A 100 -17.79 3.00 -0.56
N LEU A 101 -17.19 2.00 0.08
CA LEU A 101 -16.76 0.76 -0.56
C LEU A 101 -17.52 -0.42 0.04
N GLU A 102 -18.12 -1.22 -0.81
CA GLU A 102 -18.70 -2.51 -0.42
C GLU A 102 -17.58 -3.55 -0.39
N VAL A 103 -17.22 -3.99 0.82
CA VAL A 103 -16.16 -4.97 1.07
C VAL A 103 -16.68 -6.07 1.99
N ASP A 104 -16.29 -7.32 1.73
CA ASP A 104 -16.64 -8.44 2.59
C ASP A 104 -15.71 -8.49 3.81
N LEU A 105 -16.15 -7.89 4.92
CA LEU A 105 -15.39 -7.92 6.17
C LEU A 105 -15.55 -9.22 6.96
N SER A 106 -16.37 -10.17 6.48
CA SER A 106 -16.46 -11.49 7.10
C SER A 106 -15.27 -12.39 6.73
N ASP A 107 -14.60 -12.10 5.61
CA ASP A 107 -13.31 -12.68 5.24
C ASP A 107 -12.19 -12.08 6.14
N PRO A 108 -11.51 -12.90 6.97
CA PRO A 108 -10.45 -12.40 7.85
C PRO A 108 -9.26 -11.76 7.12
N ALA A 109 -8.98 -12.16 5.89
CA ALA A 109 -7.91 -11.58 5.08
C ALA A 109 -8.30 -10.18 4.59
N VAL A 110 -9.54 -10.01 4.11
CA VAL A 110 -10.07 -8.71 3.68
C VAL A 110 -10.16 -7.75 4.88
N ALA A 111 -10.74 -8.19 6.00
CA ALA A 111 -10.83 -7.38 7.21
C ALA A 111 -9.46 -6.88 7.69
N ARG A 112 -8.44 -7.75 7.67
CA ARG A 112 -7.07 -7.38 8.01
C ARG A 112 -6.49 -6.36 7.04
N ALA A 113 -6.65 -6.57 5.73
CA ALA A 113 -6.16 -5.66 4.70
C ALA A 113 -6.82 -4.27 4.80
N THR A 114 -8.14 -4.22 5.03
CA THR A 114 -8.88 -2.97 5.23
C THR A 114 -8.38 -2.23 6.47
N ALA A 115 -8.22 -2.92 7.61
CA ALA A 115 -7.70 -2.32 8.83
C ALA A 115 -6.27 -1.76 8.66
N GLN A 116 -5.40 -2.50 7.96
CA GLN A 116 -4.04 -2.05 7.63
C GLN A 116 -4.05 -0.81 6.72
N GLY A 117 -4.89 -0.80 5.69
CA GLY A 117 -5.04 0.35 4.79
C GLY A 117 -5.54 1.59 5.53
N MET A 118 -6.55 1.45 6.39
CA MET A 118 -7.06 2.54 7.21
C MET A 118 -6.00 3.10 8.18
N ALA A 119 -5.20 2.22 8.80
CA ALA A 119 -4.09 2.65 9.66
C ALA A 119 -2.98 3.38 8.87
N ALA A 120 -2.71 2.97 7.62
CA ALA A 120 -1.74 3.63 6.76
C ALA A 120 -2.17 5.06 6.38
N LEU A 121 -3.47 5.31 6.17
CA LEU A 121 -4.00 6.65 5.90
C LEU A 121 -3.89 7.62 7.09
N GLN A 122 -3.79 7.09 8.31
CA GLN A 122 -3.57 7.90 9.52
C GLN A 122 -2.11 8.34 9.67
N GLN A 123 -1.20 7.74 8.90
CA GLN A 123 0.19 8.18 8.86
C GLN A 123 0.29 9.42 7.98
N PRO A 124 0.88 10.53 8.46
CA PRO A 124 1.09 11.70 7.62
C PRO A 124 2.02 11.33 6.46
N SER A 125 1.45 11.20 5.26
CA SER A 125 2.24 11.14 4.04
C SER A 125 2.82 12.53 3.78
N ALA A 126 4.12 12.69 3.97
CA ALA A 126 4.81 13.85 3.43
C ALA A 126 4.69 13.75 1.90
N LEU A 127 3.85 14.59 1.30
CA LEU A 127 3.89 14.80 -0.14
C LEU A 127 5.32 15.24 -0.48
N PRO A 128 6.03 14.56 -1.39
CA PRO A 128 7.36 15.01 -1.79
C PRO A 128 7.24 16.44 -2.29
N ALA A 129 8.03 17.34 -1.69
CA ALA A 129 8.04 18.74 -2.10
C ALA A 129 8.54 18.83 -3.55
N GLY A 130 7.65 19.23 -4.46
CA GLY A 130 8.02 19.57 -5.86
C GLY A 130 7.23 18.84 -6.94
N LEU A 131 5.89 18.88 -6.89
CA LEU A 131 5.06 18.75 -8.09
C LEU A 131 4.86 20.12 -8.75
#